data_AF-A0A351MSR3-F1
#
_entry.id   AF-A0A351MSR3-F1
#
_cell.length_a   1.000
_cell.length_b   1.000
_cell.length_c   1.000
_cell.angle_alpha   90.00
_cell.angle_beta   90.00
_cell.angle_gamma   90.00
#
_symmetry.space_group_name_H-M   'P 1'
#
loop_
_entity.id
_entity.type
_entity.pdbx_description
1 polymer ?
#
loop_
_entity_poly.entity_id
_entity_poly.type
_entity_poly.pdbx_seq_one_letter_code
_entity_poly.pdbx_strand_id
1 'polypeptide(L)'
;MSKAVTFCLMVPLFVSANRTALRLDIWKDTPPGETLRMATGANPYGTVKDTRRENVFKPDIEFFPATVRGSPLILIFPGGGYNILAEDHEGVGVARRLQSLGCAAAVVRYRVPRRDPQRPWVVPLLDAQEAVKIVRERASEWRG
;
A
#
# COMPACT_ATOMS: atom_id res chain seq x y z
N MET A 1 27.82 -41.22 -44.32
CA MET A 1 28.05 -40.33 -43.16
C MET A 1 26.90 -39.33 -43.09
N SER A 2 25.85 -39.63 -42.32
CA SER A 2 24.66 -38.78 -42.20
C SER A 2 24.85 -37.79 -41.05
N LYS A 3 24.81 -36.48 -41.34
CA LYS A 3 24.89 -35.41 -40.33
C LYS A 3 23.50 -35.19 -39.74
N ALA A 4 23.33 -35.53 -38.45
CA ALA A 4 22.12 -35.21 -37.71
C ALA A 4 22.05 -33.69 -37.45
N VAL A 5 20.99 -33.06 -37.94
CA VAL A 5 20.69 -31.65 -37.66
C VAL A 5 19.83 -31.60 -36.41
N THR A 6 20.43 -31.22 -35.28
CA THR A 6 19.71 -31.02 -34.01
C THR A 6 18.95 -29.70 -34.08
N PHE A 7 17.63 -29.77 -34.19
CA PHE A 7 16.74 -28.62 -34.12
C PHE A 7 16.52 -28.26 -32.64
N CYS A 8 17.18 -27.20 -32.17
CA CYS A 8 17.02 -26.70 -30.80
C CYS A 8 15.68 -25.97 -30.69
N LEU A 9 14.67 -26.62 -30.11
CA LEU A 9 13.35 -26.03 -29.85
C LEU A 9 13.51 -24.93 -28.78
N MET A 10 13.59 -23.67 -29.20
CA MET A 10 13.64 -22.55 -28.28
C MET A 10 12.23 -22.30 -27.74
N VAL A 11 11.92 -22.82 -26.55
CA VAL A 11 10.66 -22.54 -25.86
C VAL A 11 10.70 -21.08 -25.39
N PRO A 12 9.76 -20.20 -25.82
CA PRO A 12 9.72 -18.85 -25.31
C PRO A 12 9.35 -18.88 -23.82
N LEU A 13 10.26 -18.39 -22.98
CA LEU A 13 9.95 -18.05 -21.59
C LEU A 13 8.95 -16.90 -21.60
N PHE A 14 7.67 -17.22 -21.40
CA PHE A 14 6.69 -16.21 -21.02
C PHE A 14 7.00 -15.80 -19.57
N VAL A 15 7.66 -14.66 -19.40
CA VAL A 15 7.72 -13.99 -18.10
C VAL A 15 6.29 -13.57 -17.76
N SER A 16 5.66 -14.30 -16.84
CA SER A 16 4.39 -13.90 -16.25
C SER A 16 4.59 -12.53 -15.60
N ALA A 17 3.82 -11.53 -16.03
CA ALA A 17 3.75 -10.25 -15.33
C ALA A 17 3.28 -10.54 -13.90
N ASN A 18 4.21 -10.42 -12.95
CA ASN A 18 3.92 -10.64 -11.54
C ASN A 18 2.76 -9.70 -11.18
N ARG A 19 1.59 -10.24 -10.81
CA ARG A 19 0.47 -9.41 -10.40
C ARG A 19 0.89 -8.70 -9.14
N THR A 20 1.12 -7.40 -9.25
CA THR A 20 1.41 -6.53 -8.13
C THR A 20 0.38 -6.76 -7.03
N ALA A 21 0.84 -7.08 -5.82
CA ALA A 21 -0.06 -7.20 -4.67
C ALA A 21 -0.80 -5.88 -4.50
N LEU A 22 -2.14 -5.91 -4.62
CA LEU A 22 -2.99 -4.72 -4.48
C LEU A 22 -2.94 -4.13 -3.07
N ARG A 23 -2.45 -4.90 -2.08
CA ARG A 23 -2.23 -4.47 -0.70
C ARG A 23 -0.87 -4.95 -0.22
N LEU A 24 -0.16 -4.09 0.50
CA LEU A 24 1.17 -4.36 1.05
C LEU A 24 1.27 -3.85 2.48
N ASP A 25 1.72 -4.71 3.39
CA ASP A 25 2.04 -4.30 4.77
C ASP A 25 3.26 -3.36 4.78
N ILE A 26 3.19 -2.28 5.57
CA ILE A 26 4.31 -1.33 5.71
C ILE A 26 5.43 -1.92 6.57
N TRP A 27 5.07 -2.71 7.59
CA TRP A 27 6.03 -3.39 8.46
C TRP A 27 5.84 -4.91 8.35
N LYS A 28 6.96 -5.64 8.19
CA LYS A 28 6.95 -7.11 8.22
C LYS A 28 6.77 -7.65 9.64
N ASP A 29 7.44 -7.00 10.59
CA ASP A 29 7.40 -7.30 12.01
C ASP A 29 6.52 -6.28 12.76
N THR A 30 6.56 -6.30 14.09
CA THR A 30 5.85 -5.33 14.91
C THR A 30 6.31 -3.90 14.55
N PRO A 31 5.38 -3.01 14.15
CA PRO A 31 5.70 -1.62 13.84
C PRO A 31 6.36 -0.89 15.03
N PRO A 32 7.39 -0.06 14.80
CA PRO A 32 8.07 0.66 15.87
C PRO A 32 7.13 1.66 16.56
N GLY A 33 7.33 1.88 17.85
CA GLY A 33 6.57 2.85 18.64
C GLY A 33 5.13 2.45 18.96
N GLU A 34 4.74 1.18 18.76
CA GLU A 34 3.44 0.71 19.23
C GLU A 34 3.41 0.63 20.76
N THR A 35 2.42 1.28 21.36
CA THR A 35 2.22 1.36 22.82
C THR A 35 0.83 0.89 23.24
N LEU A 36 -0.11 0.83 22.30
CA LEU A 36 -1.47 0.37 22.57
C LEU A 36 -1.53 -1.15 22.40
N ARG A 37 -2.41 -1.78 23.18
CA ARG A 37 -2.72 -3.20 23.00
C ARG A 37 -4.02 -3.33 22.21
N MET A 38 -3.95 -4.08 21.13
CA MET A 38 -5.13 -4.46 20.36
C MET A 38 -5.99 -5.43 21.17
N ALA A 39 -7.31 -5.28 21.09
CA ALA A 39 -8.24 -6.22 21.70
C ALA A 39 -8.12 -7.61 21.07
N THR A 40 -8.25 -8.66 21.88
CA THR A 40 -8.20 -10.05 21.40
C THR A 40 -9.28 -10.29 20.35
N GLY A 41 -8.87 -10.82 19.19
CA GLY A 41 -9.77 -11.10 18.07
C GLY A 41 -10.14 -9.88 17.20
N ALA A 42 -9.63 -8.69 17.50
CA ALA A 42 -9.84 -7.53 16.64
C ALA A 42 -9.05 -7.64 15.32
N ASN A 43 -9.57 -6.99 14.27
CA ASN A 43 -8.88 -6.89 12.99
C ASN A 43 -7.69 -5.91 13.11
N PRO A 44 -6.44 -6.35 12.90
CA PRO A 44 -5.28 -5.46 13.01
C PRO A 44 -5.24 -4.38 11.93
N TYR A 45 -5.91 -4.58 10.79
CA TYR A 45 -6.07 -3.57 9.75
C TYR A 45 -7.18 -2.56 10.06
N GLY A 46 -7.77 -2.63 11.26
CA GLY A 46 -8.86 -1.77 11.68
C GLY A 46 -10.23 -2.18 11.16
N THR A 47 -11.25 -1.48 11.67
CA THR A 47 -12.66 -1.71 11.35
C THR A 47 -13.23 -0.47 10.68
N VAL A 48 -14.08 -0.66 9.69
CA VAL A 48 -14.80 0.45 9.02
C VAL A 48 -16.15 0.66 9.70
N LYS A 49 -16.41 1.90 10.12
CA LYS A 49 -17.68 2.35 10.70
C LYS A 49 -17.98 3.75 10.16
N ASP A 50 -19.20 3.97 9.67
CA ASP A 50 -19.63 5.28 9.15
C ASP A 50 -18.62 5.94 8.19
N THR A 51 -18.16 5.15 7.21
CA THR A 51 -17.15 5.52 6.18
C THR A 51 -15.75 5.87 6.70
N ARG A 52 -15.47 5.57 7.96
CA ARG A 52 -14.19 5.82 8.64
C ARG A 52 -13.57 4.50 9.09
N ARG A 53 -12.25 4.38 8.94
CA ARG A 53 -11.49 3.25 9.48
C ARG A 53 -10.87 3.63 10.82
N GLU A 54 -11.04 2.77 11.81
CA GLU A 54 -10.56 2.97 13.18
C GLU A 54 -9.70 1.78 13.63
N ASN A 55 -8.88 1.97 14.66
CA ASN A 55 -8.11 0.90 15.31
C ASN A 55 -7.17 0.14 14.36
N VAL A 56 -6.43 0.88 13.54
CA VAL A 56 -5.37 0.34 12.68
C VAL A 56 -4.11 0.12 13.51
N PHE A 57 -3.73 -1.14 13.69
CA PHE A 57 -2.49 -1.58 14.35
C PHE A 57 -1.45 -2.09 13.35
N LYS A 58 -1.90 -2.63 12.22
CA LYS A 58 -1.05 -3.09 11.13
C LYS A 58 -1.26 -2.19 9.91
N PRO A 59 -0.36 -1.23 9.67
CA PRO A 59 -0.52 -0.27 8.60
C PRO A 59 -0.16 -0.89 7.25
N ASP A 60 -0.90 -0.49 6.21
CA ASP A 60 -0.79 -1.03 4.86
C ASP A 60 -0.88 0.06 3.78
N ILE A 61 -0.43 -0.30 2.58
CA ILE A 61 -0.56 0.46 1.35
C ILE A 61 -1.49 -0.32 0.42
N GLU A 62 -2.59 0.31 -0.02
CA GLU A 62 -3.43 -0.23 -1.09
C GLU A 62 -3.13 0.49 -2.41
N PHE A 63 -2.75 -0.28 -3.43
CA PHE A 63 -2.32 0.24 -4.72
C PHE A 63 -3.45 0.24 -5.75
N PHE A 64 -3.54 1.35 -6.47
CA PHE A 64 -4.47 1.60 -7.57
C PHE A 64 -3.62 1.89 -8.81
N PRO A 65 -3.34 0.87 -9.65
CA PRO A 65 -2.43 1.02 -10.78
C PRO A 65 -3.01 1.97 -11.83
N ALA A 66 -2.14 2.74 -12.49
CA ALA A 66 -2.54 3.55 -13.63
C ALA A 66 -2.99 2.66 -14.81
N THR A 67 -3.83 3.23 -15.68
CA THR A 67 -4.13 2.63 -16.99
C THR A 67 -3.05 2.93 -18.04
N VAL A 68 -2.19 3.92 -17.78
CA VAL A 68 -1.13 4.39 -18.67
C VAL A 68 0.24 4.07 -18.07
N ARG A 69 1.15 3.57 -18.92
CA ARG A 69 2.54 3.27 -18.56
C ARG A 69 3.34 4.56 -18.29
N GLY A 70 4.26 4.51 -17.33
CA GLY A 70 5.07 5.66 -16.93
C GLY A 70 4.35 6.75 -16.12
N SER A 71 3.09 6.53 -15.73
CA SER A 71 2.32 7.51 -14.95
C SER A 71 2.92 7.77 -13.57
N PRO A 72 2.80 9.01 -13.04
CA PRO A 72 3.20 9.29 -11.68
C PRO A 72 2.34 8.50 -10.67
N LEU A 73 2.96 8.11 -9.56
CA LEU A 73 2.28 7.50 -8.42
C LEU A 73 2.04 8.55 -7.34
N ILE A 74 0.79 8.68 -6.91
CA ILE A 74 0.37 9.62 -5.87
C ILE A 74 0.09 8.85 -4.58
N LEU A 75 0.78 9.19 -3.49
CA LEU A 75 0.51 8.66 -2.16
C LEU A 75 -0.56 9.49 -1.45
N ILE A 76 -1.57 8.81 -0.93
CA ILE A 76 -2.73 9.42 -0.29
C ILE A 76 -2.76 8.99 1.16
N PHE A 77 -2.76 9.95 2.06
CA PHE A 77 -2.83 9.74 3.51
C PHE A 77 -4.18 10.28 3.99
N PRO A 78 -5.19 9.43 4.25
CA PRO A 78 -6.49 9.88 4.72
C PRO A 78 -6.38 10.70 6.01
N GLY A 79 -7.21 11.74 6.15
CA GLY A 79 -7.27 12.57 7.35
C GLY A 79 -8.03 11.90 8.51
N GLY A 80 -8.40 12.70 9.52
CA GLY A 80 -9.04 12.22 10.75
C GLY A 80 -8.30 12.59 12.05
N GLY A 81 -7.31 13.49 11.96
CA GLY A 81 -6.59 14.03 13.12
C GLY A 81 -5.88 12.97 13.96
N TYR A 82 -5.43 11.89 13.32
CA TYR A 82 -4.81 10.71 13.93
C TYR A 82 -5.72 9.87 14.84
N ASN A 83 -7.02 10.16 14.92
CA ASN A 83 -7.96 9.35 15.70
C ASN A 83 -8.57 8.24 14.85
N ILE A 84 -8.87 8.56 13.60
CA ILE A 84 -9.48 7.68 12.59
C ILE A 84 -8.86 7.96 11.23
N LEU A 85 -9.19 7.16 10.23
CA LEU A 85 -8.92 7.42 8.82
C LEU A 85 -10.23 7.68 8.07
N ALA A 86 -10.39 8.84 7.46
CA ALA A 86 -11.51 9.16 6.57
C ALA A 86 -11.35 8.49 5.18
N GLU A 87 -10.99 7.21 5.17
CA GLU A 87 -10.40 6.54 4.01
C GLU A 87 -11.33 6.37 2.82
N ASP A 88 -12.64 6.32 3.01
CA ASP A 88 -13.55 6.13 1.87
C ASP A 88 -13.57 7.39 1.00
N HIS A 89 -13.76 8.56 1.60
CA HIS A 89 -13.90 9.83 0.88
C HIS A 89 -12.55 10.49 0.57
N GLU A 90 -11.58 10.43 1.49
CA GLU A 90 -10.28 11.09 1.33
C GLU A 90 -9.18 10.13 0.83
N GLY A 91 -9.42 8.82 0.89
CA GLY A 91 -8.49 7.78 0.45
C GLY A 91 -8.91 7.14 -0.87
N VAL A 92 -9.68 6.04 -0.78
CA VAL A 92 -10.06 5.18 -1.91
C VAL A 92 -10.83 5.95 -2.99
N GLY A 93 -11.76 6.83 -2.61
CA GLY A 93 -12.48 7.69 -3.57
C GLY A 93 -11.54 8.59 -4.37
N VAL A 94 -10.57 9.21 -3.71
CA VAL A 94 -9.53 10.03 -4.35
C VAL A 94 -8.65 9.17 -5.25
N ALA A 95 -8.23 7.99 -4.78
CA ALA A 95 -7.39 7.08 -5.55
C ALA A 95 -8.06 6.63 -6.85
N ARG A 96 -9.35 6.25 -6.80
CA ARG A 96 -10.12 5.89 -8.00
C ARG A 96 -10.29 7.06 -8.97
N ARG A 97 -10.49 8.27 -8.45
CA ARG A 97 -10.56 9.46 -9.30
C ARG A 97 -9.22 9.74 -10.00
N LEU A 98 -8.10 9.65 -9.28
CA LEU A 98 -6.77 9.79 -9.88
C LEU A 98 -6.49 8.71 -10.92
N GLN A 99 -6.91 7.47 -10.64
CA GLN A 99 -6.85 6.36 -11.59
C GLN A 99 -7.66 6.66 -12.87
N SER A 100 -8.87 7.22 -12.75
CA SER A 100 -9.67 7.63 -13.91
C SER A 100 -9.04 8.76 -14.73
N LEU A 101 -8.14 9.54 -14.11
CA LEU A 101 -7.35 10.59 -14.77
C LEU A 101 -6.00 10.07 -15.28
N GLY A 102 -5.77 8.75 -15.24
CA GLY A 102 -4.57 8.11 -15.77
C GLY A 102 -3.37 8.10 -14.82
N CYS A 103 -3.52 8.52 -13.56
CA CYS A 103 -2.47 8.45 -12.55
C CYS A 103 -2.48 7.11 -11.82
N ALA A 104 -1.33 6.67 -11.32
CA ALA A 104 -1.30 5.62 -10.31
C ALA A 104 -1.55 6.28 -8.94
N ALA A 105 -2.21 5.56 -8.03
CA ALA A 105 -2.45 6.03 -6.68
C ALA A 105 -2.16 4.92 -5.66
N ALA A 106 -1.84 5.32 -4.44
CA ALA A 106 -1.63 4.41 -3.33
C ALA A 106 -2.20 5.02 -2.04
N VAL A 107 -3.16 4.35 -1.43
CA VAL A 107 -3.76 4.78 -0.15
C VAL A 107 -2.96 4.17 0.99
N VAL A 108 -2.41 5.03 1.84
CA VAL A 108 -1.62 4.63 3.01
C VAL A 108 -2.50 4.67 4.25
N ARG A 109 -2.81 3.50 4.80
CA ARG A 109 -3.53 3.36 6.05
C ARG A 109 -2.54 3.28 7.18
N TYR A 110 -2.20 4.43 7.74
CA TYR A 110 -1.30 4.52 8.88
C TYR A 110 -2.02 4.19 10.19
N ARG A 111 -1.23 3.91 11.23
CA ARG A 111 -1.74 3.52 12.54
C ARG A 111 -2.58 4.64 13.20
N VAL A 112 -3.82 4.29 13.55
CA VAL A 112 -4.77 5.08 14.36
C VAL A 112 -5.45 4.17 15.40
N PRO A 113 -5.95 4.67 16.55
CA PRO A 113 -5.88 6.05 17.02
C PRO A 113 -4.45 6.44 17.46
N ARG A 114 -4.23 7.72 17.72
CA ARG A 114 -2.97 8.25 18.26
C ARG A 114 -2.52 7.45 19.50
N ARG A 115 -1.23 7.10 19.52
CA ARG A 115 -0.59 6.35 20.63
C ARG A 115 -0.21 7.25 21.80
N ASP A 116 0.06 8.52 21.51
CA ASP A 116 0.42 9.57 22.48
C ASP A 116 -0.47 10.81 22.22
N PRO A 117 -1.28 11.27 23.19
CA PRO A 117 -2.09 12.47 23.04
C PRO A 117 -1.29 13.77 22.88
N GLN A 118 -0.09 13.86 23.45
CA GLN A 118 0.80 15.02 23.37
C GLN A 118 1.63 15.01 22.07
N ARG A 119 1.90 13.82 21.53
CA ARG A 119 2.69 13.62 20.32
C ARG A 119 1.98 12.71 19.31
N PRO A 120 0.75 13.04 18.87
CA PRO A 120 -0.08 12.15 18.07
C PRO A 120 0.52 11.76 16.71
N TRP A 121 1.47 12.55 16.21
CA TRP A 121 2.09 12.36 14.89
C TRP A 121 3.21 11.32 14.87
N VAL A 122 3.81 10.93 16.01
CA VAL A 122 5.06 10.14 16.03
C VAL A 122 4.91 8.81 15.29
N VAL A 123 3.90 8.02 15.67
CA VAL A 123 3.63 6.71 15.09
C VAL A 123 3.15 6.80 13.63
N PRO A 124 2.15 7.65 13.31
CA PRO A 124 1.74 7.88 11.91
C PRO A 124 2.89 8.34 11.00
N LEU A 125 3.80 9.18 11.49
CA LEU A 125 4.93 9.67 10.71
C LEU A 125 5.94 8.56 10.40
N LEU A 126 6.20 7.65 11.34
CA LEU A 126 7.04 6.47 11.09
C LEU A 126 6.44 5.60 9.99
N ASP A 127 5.13 5.37 10.02
CA ASP A 127 4.43 4.60 8.98
C ASP A 127 4.50 5.32 7.63
N ALA A 128 4.32 6.64 7.61
CA ALA A 128 4.39 7.43 6.39
C ALA A 128 5.81 7.44 5.77
N GLN A 129 6.85 7.56 6.61
CA GLN A 129 8.24 7.51 6.17
C GLN A 129 8.57 6.14 5.54
N GLU A 130 8.18 5.05 6.20
CA GLU A 130 8.41 3.70 5.67
C GLU A 130 7.60 3.45 4.40
N ALA A 131 6.35 3.93 4.32
CA ALA A 131 5.55 3.84 3.10
C ALA A 131 6.22 4.55 1.91
N VAL A 132 6.75 5.76 2.11
CA VAL A 132 7.48 6.50 1.07
C VAL A 132 8.74 5.74 0.64
N LYS A 133 9.47 5.18 1.59
CA LYS A 133 10.67 4.36 1.32
C LYS A 133 10.31 3.13 0.48
N ILE A 134 9.33 2.33 0.90
CA ILE A 134 8.86 1.13 0.18
C ILE A 134 8.47 1.47 -1.26
N VAL A 135 7.67 2.53 -1.44
CA VAL A 135 7.18 2.93 -2.75
C VAL A 135 8.33 3.34 -3.68
N ARG A 136 9.36 4.01 -3.14
CA ARG A 136 10.56 4.38 -3.90
C ARG A 136 11.43 3.17 -4.23
N GLU A 137 11.68 2.29 -3.27
CA GLU A 137 12.50 1.08 -3.46
C GLU A 137 11.88 0.13 -4.50
N ARG A 138 10.56 0.06 -4.53
CA ARG A 138 9.80 -0.80 -5.45
C ARG A 138 9.31 -0.05 -6.69
N ALA A 139 9.88 1.11 -7.01
CA ALA A 139 9.39 1.99 -8.09
C ALA A 139 9.18 1.28 -9.44
N SER A 140 10.02 0.30 -9.78
CA SER A 140 9.89 -0.49 -11.00
C SER A 140 8.60 -1.30 -11.09
N GLU A 141 8.00 -1.68 -9.96
CA GLU A 141 6.75 -2.45 -9.91
C GLU A 141 5.52 -1.58 -10.19
N TRP A 142 5.64 -0.28 -9.95
CA TRP A 142 4.52 0.68 -10.09
C TRP A 142 4.61 1.51 -11.38
N ARG A 143 5.81 1.62 -11.96
CA ARG A 143 6.08 2.52 -13.09
C ARG A 143 5.54 2.07 -14.43
N GLY A 144 5.07 0.82 -14.59
CA GLY A 144 4.35 0.31 -15.77
C GLY A 144 5.08 0.46 -17.10
#